data_AF-A0A357AM38-F1
#
_entry.id   AF-A0A357AM38-F1
#
_cell.length_a   1.000
_cell.length_b   1.000
_cell.length_c   1.000
_cell.angle_alpha   90.00
_cell.angle_beta   90.00
_cell.angle_gamma   90.00
#
_symmetry.space_group_name_H-M   'P 1'
#
loop_
_entity.id
_entity.type
_entity.pdbx_description
1 polymer ?
#
loop_
_entity_poly.entity_id
_entity_poly.type
_entity_poly.pdbx_seq_one_letter_code
_entity_poly.pdbx_strand_id
1 'polypeptide(L)'
;MNIQGIGSAGSLIDVSPAKSSGEIKEALNFKDLLLEALKNVNSLDQESSKMTEDFIAGRTDDIHSVLIAGEKALVSLEFVTEIRNKVMDAYQEIMRMSV
;
A
#
# COMPACT_ATOMS: atom_id res chain seq x y z
N MET A 1 23.11 9.38 -52.77
CA MET A 1 23.86 10.23 -51.81
C MET A 1 22.90 11.28 -51.30
N ASN A 2 22.37 11.11 -50.08
CA ASN A 2 21.92 12.19 -49.19
C ASN A 2 21.73 11.55 -47.80
N ILE A 3 22.74 11.67 -46.95
CA ILE A 3 22.71 11.22 -45.56
C ILE A 3 22.16 12.35 -44.71
N GLN A 4 20.94 12.21 -44.22
CA GLN A 4 20.42 13.09 -43.17
C GLN A 4 20.72 12.45 -41.82
N GLY A 5 21.55 13.17 -41.06
CA GLY A 5 22.09 12.76 -39.78
C GLY A 5 20.98 12.55 -38.75
N ILE A 6 21.00 11.39 -38.13
CA ILE A 6 20.30 11.11 -36.88
C ILE A 6 21.05 11.82 -35.74
N GLY A 7 20.84 13.12 -35.63
CA GLY A 7 21.21 13.91 -34.47
C GLY A 7 20.14 13.79 -33.39
N SER A 8 20.59 13.56 -32.15
CA SER A 8 19.84 13.80 -30.91
C SER A 8 18.66 12.87 -30.61
N ALA A 9 18.96 11.58 -30.38
CA ALA A 9 18.19 10.74 -29.46
C ALA A 9 18.49 11.14 -27.99
N GLY A 10 18.23 12.40 -27.65
CA GLY A 10 18.57 13.00 -26.37
C GLY A 10 17.63 14.15 -26.04
N SER A 11 16.32 13.90 -26.05
CA SER A 11 15.34 14.75 -25.37
C SER A 11 13.99 14.02 -25.31
N LEU A 12 13.85 13.17 -24.29
CA LEU A 12 12.58 12.55 -23.93
C LEU A 12 12.42 12.60 -22.40
N ILE A 13 12.59 13.80 -21.85
CA ILE A 13 12.12 14.14 -20.50
C ILE A 13 11.58 15.56 -20.59
N ASP A 14 10.41 15.71 -21.23
CA ASP A 14 9.57 16.90 -21.10
C ASP A 14 8.72 16.73 -19.82
N VAL A 15 9.29 17.10 -18.67
CA VAL A 15 8.49 17.24 -17.44
C VAL A 15 7.92 18.65 -17.46
N SER A 16 6.83 18.81 -18.19
CA SER A 16 6.00 20.01 -18.13
C SER A 16 5.28 20.06 -16.77
N PRO A 17 5.50 21.11 -15.94
CA PRO A 17 4.80 21.23 -14.67
C PRO A 17 3.39 21.74 -14.95
N ALA A 18 2.43 20.83 -15.02
CA ALA A 18 1.02 21.17 -15.06
C ALA A 18 0.61 21.81 -13.73
N LYS A 19 0.57 23.15 -13.74
CA LYS A 19 -0.05 23.98 -12.73
C LYS A 19 -1.56 23.77 -12.76
N SER A 20 -2.08 22.88 -11.92
CA SER A 20 -3.49 22.96 -11.48
C SER A 20 -3.52 23.47 -10.05
N SER A 21 -3.95 24.72 -9.93
CA SER A 21 -4.36 25.40 -8.71
C SER A 21 -5.27 24.53 -7.83
N GLY A 22 -5.00 24.57 -6.53
CA GLY A 22 -6.04 24.60 -5.49
C GLY A 22 -6.90 23.35 -5.36
N GLU A 23 -6.42 22.41 -4.55
CA GLU A 23 -7.14 21.84 -3.42
C GLU A 23 -6.17 20.88 -2.73
N ILE A 24 -5.74 21.23 -1.51
CA ILE A 24 -5.31 20.22 -0.56
C ILE A 24 -6.58 19.44 -0.26
N LYS A 25 -6.92 18.48 -1.14
CA LYS A 25 -7.99 17.51 -0.87
C LYS A 25 -7.58 16.84 0.42
N GLU A 26 -8.41 17.09 1.44
CA GLU A 26 -8.45 16.51 2.77
C GLU A 26 -7.23 15.67 3.13
N ALA A 27 -6.46 16.12 4.14
CA ALA A 27 -5.54 15.25 4.85
C ALA A 27 -6.24 13.89 5.04
N LEU A 28 -5.80 12.87 4.29
CA LEU A 28 -6.36 11.52 4.33
C LEU A 28 -6.47 11.14 5.79
N ASN A 29 -7.69 11.08 6.30
CA ASN A 29 -7.90 10.95 7.74
C ASN A 29 -7.37 9.58 8.13
N PHE A 30 -6.41 9.52 9.06
CA PHE A 30 -5.82 8.27 9.52
C PHE A 30 -6.90 7.26 9.95
N LYS A 31 -8.02 7.75 10.49
CA LYS A 31 -9.20 6.95 10.80
C LYS A 31 -9.76 6.22 9.58
N ASP A 32 -9.84 6.89 8.44
CA ASP A 32 -10.43 6.33 7.21
C ASP A 32 -9.50 5.31 6.57
N LEU A 33 -8.19 5.58 6.56
CA LEU A 33 -7.17 4.60 6.16
C LEU A 33 -7.17 3.36 7.06
N LEU A 34 -7.30 3.55 8.37
CA LEU A 34 -7.39 2.44 9.33
C LEU A 34 -8.69 1.64 9.14
N LEU A 35 -9.81 2.31 8.87
CA LEU A 35 -11.09 1.65 8.58
C LEU A 35 -11.02 0.81 7.31
N GLU A 36 -10.36 1.32 6.28
CA GLU A 36 -10.17 0.64 5.01
C GLU A 36 -9.22 -0.56 5.14
N ALA A 37 -8.14 -0.42 5.91
CA ALA A 37 -7.25 -1.51 6.25
C ALA A 37 -8.00 -2.63 7.02
N LEU A 38 -8.83 -2.27 8.01
CA LEU A 38 -9.64 -3.23 8.77
C LEU A 38 -10.66 -3.97 7.88
N LYS A 39 -11.30 -3.27 6.95
CA LYS A 39 -12.20 -3.90 5.96
C LYS A 39 -11.48 -4.86 5.03
N ASN A 40 -10.27 -4.51 4.61
CA ASN A 40 -9.42 -5.40 3.80
C ASN A 40 -9.06 -6.68 4.55
N VAL A 41 -8.66 -6.57 5.82
CA VAL A 41 -8.37 -7.74 6.67
C VAL A 41 -9.60 -8.63 6.84
N ASN A 42 -10.78 -8.05 7.08
CA ASN A 42 -12.02 -8.82 7.19
C ASN A 42 -12.36 -9.56 5.90
N SER A 43 -12.12 -8.95 4.75
CA SER A 43 -12.34 -9.58 3.44
C SER A 43 -11.37 -10.74 3.20
N LEU A 44 -10.10 -10.56 3.55
CA LEU A 44 -9.07 -11.61 3.49
C LEU A 44 -9.39 -12.78 4.42
N ASP A 45 -9.94 -12.52 5.60
CA ASP A 45 -10.35 -13.56 6.57
C ASP A 45 -11.53 -14.40 6.06
N GLN A 46 -12.53 -13.76 5.44
CA GLN A 46 -13.62 -14.46 4.77
C GLN A 46 -13.13 -15.30 3.58
N GLU A 47 -12.23 -14.74 2.77
CA GLU A 47 -11.65 -15.45 1.63
C GLU A 47 -10.80 -16.65 2.08
N SER A 48 -10.03 -16.49 3.16
CA SER A 48 -9.26 -17.56 3.80
C SER A 48 -10.16 -18.65 4.38
N SER A 49 -11.27 -18.28 5.03
CA SER A 49 -12.26 -19.24 5.54
C SER A 49 -12.86 -20.06 4.41
N LYS A 50 -13.19 -19.42 3.29
CA LYS A 50 -13.70 -20.09 2.09
C LYS A 50 -12.67 -21.01 1.44
N MET A 51 -11.42 -20.56 1.32
CA MET A 51 -10.31 -21.40 0.84
C MET A 51 -10.04 -22.58 1.77
N THR A 52 -10.21 -22.40 3.07
CA THR A 52 -10.05 -23.47 4.07
C THR A 52 -11.17 -24.51 3.94
N GLU A 53 -12.41 -24.08 3.74
CA GLU A 53 -13.52 -24.99 3.41
C GLU A 53 -13.27 -25.74 2.09
N ASP A 54 -12.78 -25.04 1.06
CA ASP A 54 -12.46 -25.64 -0.24
C ASP A 54 -11.27 -26.63 -0.13
N PHE A 55 -10.29 -26.35 0.73
CA PHE A 55 -9.15 -27.21 1.03
C PHE A 55 -9.55 -28.46 1.82
N ILE A 56 -10.35 -28.33 2.89
CA ILE A 56 -10.91 -29.45 3.66
C ILE A 56 -11.81 -30.32 2.78
N ALA A 57 -12.52 -29.71 1.83
CA ALA A 57 -13.29 -30.40 0.80
C ALA A 57 -12.44 -31.10 -0.26
N GLY A 58 -11.10 -31.03 -0.18
CA GLY A 58 -10.16 -31.73 -1.04
C GLY A 58 -9.97 -31.10 -2.43
N ARG A 59 -10.26 -29.79 -2.58
CA ARG A 59 -10.24 -29.10 -3.89
C ARG A 59 -8.93 -28.37 -4.20
N THR A 60 -7.91 -28.37 -3.34
CA THR A 60 -6.63 -27.67 -3.58
C THR A 60 -5.46 -28.31 -2.83
N ASP A 61 -4.30 -28.44 -3.49
CA ASP A 61 -3.06 -29.06 -3.00
C ASP A 61 -1.99 -28.03 -2.56
N ASP A 62 -2.32 -26.74 -2.49
CA ASP A 62 -1.33 -25.68 -2.37
C ASP A 62 -1.10 -25.17 -0.94
N ILE A 63 -0.57 -26.06 -0.10
CA ILE A 63 -0.18 -25.72 1.28
C ILE A 63 0.94 -24.66 1.34
N HIS A 64 1.73 -24.52 0.27
CA HIS A 64 2.78 -23.52 0.16
C HIS A 64 2.21 -22.10 0.10
N SER A 65 1.13 -21.91 -0.65
CA SER A 65 0.42 -20.63 -0.73
C SER A 65 -0.13 -20.18 0.63
N VAL A 66 -0.66 -21.11 1.45
CA VAL A 66 -1.14 -20.81 2.80
C VAL A 66 0.00 -20.36 3.72
N LEU A 67 1.15 -21.05 3.68
CA LEU A 67 2.31 -20.69 4.49
C LEU A 67 2.91 -19.34 4.08
N ILE A 68 3.02 -19.06 2.78
CA ILE A 68 3.51 -17.77 2.27
C ILE A 68 2.55 -16.64 2.66
N ALA A 69 1.24 -16.86 2.56
CA ALA A 69 0.24 -15.90 2.99
C ALA A 69 0.34 -15.62 4.50
N GLY A 70 0.55 -16.66 5.32
CA GLY A 70 0.78 -16.52 6.76
C GLY A 70 2.01 -15.69 7.11
N GLU A 71 3.15 -15.96 6.47
CA GLU A 71 4.38 -15.20 6.68
C GLU A 71 4.23 -13.73 6.27
N LYS A 72 3.58 -13.49 5.12
CA LYS A 72 3.30 -12.14 4.63
C LYS A 72 2.38 -11.38 5.58
N ALA A 73 1.39 -12.03 6.18
CA ALA A 73 0.50 -11.43 7.16
C ALA A 73 1.24 -11.04 8.45
N LEU A 74 2.15 -11.89 8.94
CA LEU A 74 3.01 -11.61 10.09
C LEU A 74 3.86 -10.35 9.88
N VAL A 75 4.60 -10.29 8.76
CA VAL A 75 5.44 -9.12 8.43
C VAL A 75 4.58 -7.86 8.26
N SER A 76 3.41 -7.97 7.65
CA SER A 76 2.49 -6.84 7.48
C SER A 76 1.95 -6.33 8.80
N LEU A 77 1.65 -7.21 9.76
CA LEU A 77 1.18 -6.85 11.09
C LEU A 77 2.26 -6.11 11.89
N GLU A 78 3.50 -6.58 11.83
CA GLU A 78 4.64 -5.92 12.45
C GLU A 78 4.83 -4.51 11.88
N PHE A 79 4.78 -4.39 10.55
CA PHE A 79 4.88 -3.10 9.87
C PHE A 79 3.76 -2.12 10.26
N VAL A 80 2.51 -2.59 10.37
CA VAL A 80 1.38 -1.77 10.83
C VAL A 80 1.58 -1.30 12.29
N THR A 81 2.16 -2.15 13.13
CA THR A 81 2.46 -1.80 14.52
C THR A 81 3.51 -0.69 14.59
N GLU A 82 4.56 -0.78 13.78
CA GLU A 82 5.57 0.27 13.68
C GLU A 82 4.99 1.60 13.15
N ILE A 83 4.14 1.54 12.11
CA ILE A 83 3.44 2.74 11.62
C ILE A 83 2.57 3.35 12.72
N ARG A 84 1.81 2.54 13.46
CA ARG A 84 0.99 3.03 14.58
C ARG A 84 1.84 3.78 15.61
N ASN A 85 2.97 3.20 15.99
CA ASN A 85 3.90 3.82 16.95
C ASN A 85 4.43 5.16 16.40
N LYS A 86 4.88 5.20 15.14
CA LYS A 86 5.38 6.44 14.50
C LYS A 86 4.32 7.53 14.35
N VAL A 87 3.07 7.16 14.07
CA VAL A 87 1.96 8.12 14.00
C VAL A 87 1.66 8.69 15.39
N MET A 88 1.69 7.86 16.45
CA MET A 88 1.52 8.32 17.83
C MET A 88 2.67 9.24 18.25
N ASP A 89 3.91 8.88 17.93
CA ASP A 89 5.10 9.70 18.20
C ASP A 89 5.00 11.06 17.49
N ALA A 90 4.62 11.07 16.21
CA ALA A 90 4.44 12.29 15.44
C ALA A 90 3.33 13.19 16.03
N TYR A 91 2.22 12.60 16.48
CA TYR A 91 1.17 13.34 17.19
C TYR A 91 1.69 13.95 18.49
N GLN A 92 2.42 13.18 19.29
CA GLN A 92 3.02 13.67 20.54
C GLN A 92 4.05 14.78 20.29
N GLU A 93 4.88 14.67 19.24
CA GLU A 93 5.87 15.68 18.88
C GLU A 93 5.22 17.01 18.48
N ILE A 94 4.16 16.98 17.65
CA ILE A 94 3.40 18.17 17.27
C ILE A 94 2.79 18.86 18.50
N MET A 95 2.25 18.08 19.43
CA MET A 95 1.72 18.60 20.69
C MET A 95 2.83 19.24 21.54
N ARG A 96 4.04 18.68 21.54
CA ARG A 96 5.19 19.20 22.30
C ARG A 96 5.81 20.47 21.68
N MET A 97 5.65 20.67 20.37
CA MET A 97 6.05 21.90 19.67
C MET A 97 5.08 23.07 19.89
N SER A 98 3.83 22.78 20.28
CA SER A 98 2.74 23.78 20.37
C SER A 98 2.51 24.33 21.79
N VAL A 99 3.36 23.99 22.77
CA VAL A 99 3.31 24.54 24.14
C VAL A 99 4.36 25.61 24.38
#